data_AF-A0A3B4YUT7-F1
#
_entry.id   AF-A0A3B4YUT7-F1
#
_cell.length_a   1.000
_cell.length_b   1.000
_cell.length_c   1.000
_cell.angle_alpha   90.00
_cell.angle_beta   90.00
_cell.angle_gamma   90.00
#
_symmetry.space_group_name_H-M   'P 1'
#
loop_
_entity.id
_entity.type
_entity.pdbx_description
1 polymer ?
#
loop_
_entity_poly.entity_id
_entity_poly.type
_entity_poly.pdbx_seq_one_letter_code
_entity_poly.pdbx_strand_id
1 'polypeptide(L)'
;MGCPLSAEAPRSWPPGDDENGGGEDDVVQVSLSAQIREVIKQSWREIQDDVSRVGVIMFVRLFETHPECKDVFFMFKEVDDPETLRASRELRAHGLRIMSFIEKSVARIDQDERLDQLILDLGRKHYVYDAPPKYYEFVGAEFIQAMKERWTSEQEDAWKVTVIYETGDSAP
;
A
#
# COMPACT_ATOMS: atom_id res chain seq x y z
N MET A 1 71.06 17.54 -7.73
CA MET A 1 69.77 17.16 -7.08
C MET A 1 69.35 15.85 -7.74
N GLY A 2 69.07 14.75 -7.05
CA GLY A 2 69.05 14.52 -5.60
C GLY A 2 68.19 13.32 -5.21
N CYS A 3 68.38 12.15 -5.85
CA CYS A 3 67.79 10.89 -5.37
C CYS A 3 68.49 10.48 -4.06
N PRO A 4 67.78 9.92 -3.08
CA PRO A 4 67.56 8.46 -3.01
C PRO A 4 66.14 8.10 -2.44
N LEU A 5 65.68 6.87 -2.17
CA LEU A 5 66.28 5.53 -1.95
C LEU A 5 65.39 4.41 -2.55
N SER A 6 65.97 3.20 -2.71
CA SER A 6 65.28 1.90 -2.86
C SER A 6 64.45 1.54 -1.60
N ALA A 7 63.60 0.51 -1.52
CA ALA A 7 63.30 -0.67 -2.37
C ALA A 7 61.82 -1.11 -2.14
N GLU A 8 61.26 -2.28 -2.49
CA GLU A 8 61.75 -3.53 -3.14
C GLU A 8 60.57 -4.28 -3.81
N ALA A 9 60.81 -5.47 -4.39
CA ALA A 9 59.78 -6.44 -4.82
C ALA A 9 60.36 -7.88 -4.68
N PRO A 10 59.58 -8.93 -4.37
CA PRO A 10 58.73 -9.55 -5.42
C PRO A 10 57.45 -10.30 -4.98
N ARG A 11 56.54 -10.52 -5.95
CA ARG A 11 55.61 -11.68 -6.16
C ARG A 11 54.76 -12.17 -4.97
N SER A 12 53.45 -12.40 -5.13
CA SER A 12 52.84 -13.21 -6.20
C SER A 12 51.34 -12.91 -6.42
N TRP A 13 50.83 -13.34 -7.58
CA TRP A 13 49.40 -13.51 -7.89
C TRP A 13 49.11 -15.00 -8.05
N PRO A 14 47.99 -15.49 -7.53
CA PRO A 14 47.08 -16.33 -8.31
C PRO A 14 45.63 -15.78 -8.31
N PRO A 15 44.77 -16.19 -9.25
CA PRO A 15 43.51 -15.52 -9.54
C PRO A 15 42.40 -15.86 -8.53
N GLY A 16 41.52 -14.89 -8.31
CA GLY A 16 40.20 -15.05 -7.71
C GLY A 16 39.17 -14.49 -8.68
N ASP A 17 38.20 -15.32 -9.01
CA ASP A 17 37.25 -15.24 -10.12
C ASP A 17 36.31 -14.02 -10.12
N ASP A 18 35.63 -13.81 -11.26
CA ASP A 18 34.52 -12.87 -11.43
C ASP A 18 33.38 -13.12 -10.42
N GLU A 19 33.38 -12.42 -9.29
CA GLU A 19 32.16 -12.16 -8.54
C GLU A 19 31.53 -10.86 -9.04
N ASN A 20 30.84 -10.97 -10.18
CA ASN A 20 29.80 -10.04 -10.60
C ASN A 20 28.63 -10.11 -9.61
N GLY A 21 28.85 -9.55 -8.41
CA GLY A 21 27.85 -9.35 -7.36
C GLY A 21 26.87 -8.24 -7.72
N GLY A 22 26.29 -8.32 -8.91
CA GLY A 22 25.05 -7.65 -9.23
C GLY A 22 23.96 -8.31 -8.40
N GLY A 23 23.74 -7.81 -7.19
CA GLY A 23 22.52 -8.07 -6.45
C GLY A 23 21.37 -7.54 -7.29
N GLU A 24 20.76 -8.43 -8.07
CA GLU A 24 19.38 -8.26 -8.49
C GLU A 24 18.60 -8.16 -7.17
N ASP A 25 18.15 -6.95 -6.83
CA ASP A 25 17.14 -6.76 -5.80
C ASP A 25 15.95 -7.60 -6.26
N ASP A 26 15.82 -8.79 -5.67
CA ASP A 26 14.79 -9.78 -6.02
C ASP A 26 13.47 -9.20 -5.54
N VAL A 27 12.87 -8.36 -6.39
CA VAL A 27 11.60 -7.68 -6.13
C VAL A 27 10.57 -8.78 -5.98
N VAL A 28 10.30 -9.12 -4.71
CA VAL A 28 9.38 -10.19 -4.33
C VAL A 28 8.02 -9.86 -4.92
N GLN A 29 7.73 -10.45 -6.08
CA GLN A 29 6.45 -10.32 -6.76
C GLN A 29 5.41 -11.08 -5.94
N VAL A 30 4.84 -10.38 -4.96
CA VAL A 30 3.68 -10.83 -4.22
C VAL A 30 2.58 -11.12 -5.24
N SER A 31 2.04 -12.34 -5.19
CA SER A 31 0.98 -12.78 -6.08
C SER A 31 -0.17 -13.34 -5.26
N LEU A 32 -1.40 -13.00 -5.64
CA LEU A 32 -2.58 -13.45 -4.91
C LEU A 32 -2.88 -14.90 -5.28
N SER A 33 -2.93 -15.79 -4.28
CA SER A 33 -3.30 -17.19 -4.49
C SER A 33 -4.80 -17.31 -4.78
N ALA A 34 -5.23 -18.38 -5.44
CA ALA A 34 -6.65 -18.63 -5.71
C ALA A 34 -7.49 -18.65 -4.41
N GLN A 35 -6.96 -19.18 -3.30
CA GLN A 35 -7.62 -19.14 -1.99
C GLN A 35 -7.82 -17.70 -1.50
N ILE A 36 -6.78 -16.86 -1.55
CA ILE A 36 -6.86 -15.45 -1.15
C ILE A 36 -7.91 -14.73 -2.00
N ARG A 37 -7.88 -14.92 -3.33
CA ARG A 37 -8.86 -14.32 -4.26
C ARG A 37 -10.30 -14.68 -3.90
N GLU A 38 -10.59 -15.94 -3.56
CA GLU A 38 -11.93 -16.34 -3.10
C GLU A 38 -12.30 -15.74 -1.74
N VAL A 39 -11.39 -15.72 -0.76
CA VAL A 39 -11.63 -15.10 0.56
C VAL A 39 -11.95 -13.61 0.42
N ILE A 40 -11.24 -12.88 -0.45
CA ILE A 40 -11.52 -11.47 -0.77
C ILE A 40 -12.90 -11.32 -1.44
N LYS A 41 -13.20 -12.14 -2.46
CA LYS A 41 -14.51 -12.12 -3.15
C LYS A 41 -15.68 -12.47 -2.24
N GLN A 42 -15.49 -13.26 -1.18
CA GLN A 42 -16.52 -13.59 -0.21
C GLN A 42 -16.67 -12.48 0.85
N SER A 43 -15.57 -12.10 1.50
CA SER A 43 -15.54 -11.06 2.55
C SER A 43 -16.01 -9.69 2.08
N TRP A 44 -15.82 -9.36 0.79
CA TRP A 44 -16.35 -8.12 0.22
C TRP A 44 -17.88 -8.12 0.11
N ARG A 45 -18.52 -9.25 -0.26
CA ARG A 45 -20.00 -9.35 -0.38
C ARG A 45 -20.70 -9.10 0.95
N GLU A 46 -20.09 -9.52 2.04
CA GLU A 46 -20.60 -9.32 3.41
C GLU A 46 -20.71 -7.84 3.81
N ILE A 47 -20.12 -6.92 3.04
CA ILE A 47 -19.97 -5.51 3.42
C ILE A 47 -20.54 -4.54 2.37
N GLN A 48 -21.03 -5.03 1.23
CA GLN A 48 -21.50 -4.20 0.10
C GLN A 48 -22.61 -3.22 0.50
N ASP A 49 -23.54 -3.62 1.37
CA ASP A 49 -24.62 -2.75 1.87
C ASP A 49 -24.13 -1.65 2.83
N ASP A 50 -22.91 -1.78 3.37
CA ASP A 50 -22.35 -0.92 4.41
C ASP A 50 -21.18 -0.03 3.93
N VAL A 51 -20.76 -0.15 2.66
CA VAL A 51 -19.53 0.50 2.16
C VAL A 51 -19.45 2.00 2.42
N SER A 52 -20.57 2.74 2.32
CA SER A 52 -20.58 4.18 2.63
C SER A 52 -20.21 4.48 4.08
N ARG A 53 -20.55 3.58 5.00
CA ARG A 53 -20.28 3.74 6.44
C ARG A 53 -18.87 3.27 6.77
N VAL A 54 -18.43 2.15 6.19
CA VAL A 54 -17.04 1.66 6.29
C VAL A 54 -16.05 2.74 5.82
N GLY A 55 -16.29 3.34 4.64
CA GLY A 55 -15.42 4.40 4.12
C GLY A 55 -15.33 5.65 5.01
N VAL A 56 -16.41 6.03 5.69
CA VAL A 56 -16.37 7.16 6.66
C VAL A 56 -15.62 6.75 7.93
N ILE A 57 -15.88 5.55 8.47
CA ILE A 57 -15.18 5.04 9.66
C ILE A 57 -13.67 4.97 9.42
N MET A 58 -13.26 4.38 8.30
CA MET A 58 -11.87 4.27 7.86
C MET A 58 -11.17 5.64 7.83
N PHE A 59 -11.79 6.66 7.21
CA PHE A 59 -11.19 7.98 7.10
C PHE A 59 -11.13 8.75 8.42
N VAL A 60 -12.15 8.61 9.27
CA VAL A 60 -12.14 9.26 10.59
C VAL A 60 -11.04 8.64 11.46
N ARG A 61 -10.91 7.31 11.45
CA ARG A 61 -9.81 6.60 12.11
C ARG A 61 -8.45 7.05 11.57
N LEU A 62 -8.27 7.10 10.25
CA LEU A 62 -7.04 7.58 9.61
C LEU A 62 -6.63 8.98 10.10
N PHE A 63 -7.57 9.90 10.28
CA PHE A 63 -7.27 11.24 10.78
C PHE A 63 -7.11 11.32 12.30
N GLU A 64 -7.60 10.33 13.06
CA GLU A 64 -7.36 10.16 14.49
C GLU A 64 -5.98 9.51 14.76
N THR A 65 -5.52 8.58 13.92
CA THR A 65 -4.25 7.82 14.08
C THR A 65 -3.07 8.41 13.30
N HIS A 66 -3.33 9.01 12.14
CA HIS A 66 -2.34 9.60 11.23
C HIS A 66 -2.76 11.03 10.82
N PRO A 67 -2.77 12.01 11.75
CA PRO A 67 -3.22 13.37 11.48
C PRO A 67 -2.42 14.07 10.37
N GLU A 68 -1.19 13.65 10.09
CA GLU A 68 -0.39 14.11 8.94
C GLU A 68 -1.09 13.86 7.59
N CYS A 69 -1.93 12.83 7.49
CA CYS A 69 -2.71 12.57 6.28
C CYS A 69 -3.65 13.73 5.92
N LYS A 70 -4.07 14.56 6.90
CA LYS A 70 -4.92 15.73 6.64
C LYS A 70 -4.24 16.77 5.74
N ASP A 71 -2.91 16.81 5.66
CA ASP A 71 -2.19 17.81 4.84
C ASP A 71 -2.49 17.69 3.34
N VAL A 72 -2.66 16.46 2.83
CA VAL A 72 -3.08 16.21 1.44
C VAL A 72 -4.60 16.31 1.25
N PHE A 73 -5.36 16.37 2.35
CA PHE A 73 -6.81 16.57 2.35
C PHE A 73 -7.18 17.98 2.83
N PHE A 74 -6.82 18.99 2.03
CA PHE A 74 -6.99 20.41 2.35
C PHE A 74 -8.39 20.81 2.90
N MET A 75 -9.47 20.14 2.48
CA MET A 75 -10.83 20.40 3.00
C MET A 75 -11.08 19.94 4.46
N PHE A 76 -10.20 19.10 5.03
CA PHE A 76 -10.32 18.56 6.38
C PHE A 76 -9.16 18.97 7.30
N LYS A 77 -8.17 19.71 6.79
CA LYS A 77 -6.94 20.10 7.51
C LYS A 77 -7.20 20.72 8.88
N GLU A 78 -8.13 21.67 8.95
CA GLU A 78 -8.50 22.40 10.17
C GLU A 78 -9.74 21.81 10.89
N VAL A 79 -10.14 20.57 10.56
CA VAL A 79 -11.31 19.90 11.16
C VAL A 79 -10.84 18.82 12.11
N ASP A 80 -10.81 19.13 13.42
CA ASP A 80 -10.35 18.21 14.47
C ASP A 80 -11.48 17.44 15.17
N ASP A 81 -12.72 17.89 15.07
CA ASP A 81 -13.87 17.18 15.66
C ASP A 81 -14.28 15.95 14.81
N PRO A 82 -14.19 14.72 15.37
CA PRO A 82 -14.56 13.51 14.64
C PRO A 82 -16.04 13.45 14.24
N GLU A 83 -16.95 14.07 15.00
CA GLU A 83 -18.38 14.08 14.63
C GLU A 83 -18.65 14.98 13.41
N THR A 84 -17.98 16.13 13.32
CA THR A 84 -17.98 16.99 12.14
C THR A 84 -17.42 16.27 10.92
N LEU A 85 -16.33 15.49 11.08
CA LEU A 85 -15.80 14.63 10.01
C LEU A 85 -16.82 13.56 9.58
N ARG A 86 -17.45 12.85 10.52
CA ARG A 86 -18.51 11.83 10.25
C ARG A 86 -19.72 12.42 9.52
N ALA A 87 -20.05 13.69 9.78
CA ALA A 87 -21.15 14.40 9.14
C ALA A 87 -20.80 14.98 7.74
N SER A 88 -19.52 15.12 7.39
CA SER A 88 -19.09 15.75 6.12
C SER A 88 -19.58 14.97 4.89
N ARG A 89 -20.21 15.70 3.97
CA ARG A 89 -20.67 15.17 2.67
C ARG A 89 -19.48 14.88 1.76
N GLU A 90 -18.44 15.72 1.87
CA GLU A 90 -17.20 15.68 1.13
C GLU A 90 -16.39 14.45 1.55
N LEU A 91 -16.30 14.18 2.87
CA LEU A 91 -15.61 13.00 3.38
C LEU A 91 -16.35 11.72 2.98
N ARG A 92 -17.68 11.68 3.11
CA ARG A 92 -18.49 10.56 2.61
C ARG A 92 -18.31 10.33 1.11
N ALA A 93 -18.28 11.39 0.30
CA ALA A 93 -18.04 11.31 -1.14
C ALA A 93 -16.62 10.86 -1.49
N HIS A 94 -15.63 11.15 -0.63
CA HIS A 94 -14.27 10.63 -0.81
C HIS A 94 -14.15 9.16 -0.38
N GLY A 95 -14.72 8.77 0.76
CA GLY A 95 -14.83 7.38 1.19
C GLY A 95 -15.49 6.49 0.13
N LEU A 96 -16.59 6.95 -0.49
CA LEU A 96 -17.23 6.27 -1.62
C LEU A 96 -16.33 6.13 -2.86
N ARG A 97 -15.39 7.05 -3.11
CA ARG A 97 -14.42 6.90 -4.20
C ARG A 97 -13.43 5.78 -3.93
N ILE A 98 -12.95 5.62 -2.69
CA ILE A 98 -12.08 4.50 -2.30
C ILE A 98 -12.86 3.17 -2.32
N MET A 99 -14.06 3.12 -1.74
CA MET A 99 -14.88 1.90 -1.78
C MET A 99 -15.22 1.47 -3.22
N SER A 100 -15.45 2.44 -4.12
CA SER A 100 -15.62 2.18 -5.56
C SER A 100 -14.32 1.79 -6.27
N PHE A 101 -13.14 2.07 -5.71
CA PHE A 101 -11.88 1.50 -6.20
C PHE A 101 -11.75 0.05 -5.74
N ILE A 102 -11.96 -0.23 -4.45
CA ILE A 102 -11.89 -1.59 -3.89
C ILE A 102 -12.88 -2.54 -4.60
N GLU A 103 -14.13 -2.14 -4.82
CA GLU A 103 -15.10 -2.90 -5.64
C GLU A 103 -14.55 -3.22 -7.05
N LYS A 104 -13.81 -2.28 -7.67
CA LYS A 104 -13.20 -2.50 -8.99
C LYS A 104 -11.98 -3.42 -8.94
N SER A 105 -11.20 -3.39 -7.87
CA SER A 105 -10.12 -4.35 -7.62
C SER A 105 -10.69 -5.75 -7.42
N VAL A 106 -11.66 -5.92 -6.52
CA VAL A 106 -12.34 -7.21 -6.26
C VAL A 106 -12.98 -7.76 -7.54
N ALA A 107 -13.63 -6.93 -8.35
CA ALA A 107 -14.21 -7.36 -9.64
C ALA A 107 -13.17 -7.71 -10.73
N ARG A 108 -11.88 -7.39 -10.51
CA ARG A 108 -10.73 -7.74 -11.38
C ARG A 108 -9.76 -8.70 -10.73
N ILE A 109 -10.07 -9.22 -9.53
CA ILE A 109 -9.13 -10.00 -8.73
C ILE A 109 -8.81 -11.40 -9.29
N ASP A 110 -9.33 -11.76 -10.47
CA ASP A 110 -8.93 -12.96 -11.23
C ASP A 110 -8.31 -12.58 -12.60
N GLN A 111 -7.90 -11.32 -12.78
CA GLN A 111 -7.48 -10.72 -14.06
C GLN A 111 -6.27 -9.79 -13.83
N ASP A 112 -5.12 -10.36 -13.45
CA ASP A 112 -3.91 -9.65 -12.98
C ASP A 112 -3.54 -8.42 -13.83
N GLU A 113 -3.35 -8.57 -15.15
CA GLU A 113 -3.04 -7.46 -16.07
C GLU A 113 -4.01 -6.26 -15.95
N ARG A 114 -5.29 -6.51 -15.66
CA ARG A 114 -6.33 -5.47 -15.52
C ARG A 114 -6.41 -4.92 -14.10
N LEU A 115 -6.04 -5.70 -13.09
CA LEU A 115 -5.89 -5.26 -11.72
C LEU A 115 -4.67 -4.34 -11.61
N ASP A 116 -3.53 -4.76 -12.14
CA ASP A 116 -2.27 -4.00 -12.20
C ASP A 116 -2.49 -2.68 -12.95
N GLN A 117 -3.17 -2.72 -14.11
CA GLN A 117 -3.45 -1.49 -14.84
C GLN A 117 -4.36 -0.52 -14.05
N LEU A 118 -5.32 -1.05 -13.28
CA LEU A 118 -6.20 -0.25 -12.40
C LEU A 118 -5.42 0.39 -11.24
N ILE A 119 -4.50 -0.36 -10.61
CA ILE A 119 -3.61 0.11 -9.54
C ILE A 119 -2.67 1.21 -10.08
N LEU A 120 -2.01 0.96 -11.22
CA LEU A 120 -1.15 1.96 -11.89
C LEU A 120 -1.92 3.24 -12.27
N ASP A 121 -3.18 3.12 -12.71
CA ASP A 121 -4.06 4.27 -12.96
C ASP A 121 -4.44 5.04 -11.70
N LEU A 122 -4.45 4.39 -10.53
CA LEU A 122 -4.67 5.05 -9.25
C LEU A 122 -3.38 5.74 -8.76
N GLY A 123 -2.23 5.06 -8.84
CA GLY A 123 -0.92 5.61 -8.48
C GLY A 123 -0.58 6.85 -9.29
N ARG A 124 -0.81 6.84 -10.61
CA ARG A 124 -0.64 8.02 -11.49
C ARG A 124 -1.46 9.24 -11.04
N LYS A 125 -2.65 9.03 -10.46
CA LYS A 125 -3.49 10.13 -9.94
C LYS A 125 -2.96 10.66 -8.62
N HIS A 126 -2.53 9.78 -7.71
CA HIS A 126 -2.01 10.18 -6.41
C HIS A 126 -0.63 10.84 -6.48
N TYR A 127 0.21 10.47 -7.46
CA TYR A 127 1.41 11.22 -7.81
C TYR A 127 1.12 12.68 -8.16
N VAL A 128 0.03 12.95 -8.90
CA VAL A 128 -0.42 14.33 -9.21
C VAL A 128 -0.99 15.06 -7.99
N TYR A 129 -1.42 14.33 -6.95
CA TYR A 129 -1.88 14.90 -5.68
C TYR A 129 -0.75 15.10 -4.66
N ASP A 130 0.50 14.77 -5.01
CA ASP A 130 1.67 14.77 -4.12
C ASP A 130 1.44 13.95 -2.84
N ALA A 131 0.70 12.83 -2.95
CA ALA A 131 0.41 11.95 -1.83
C ALA A 131 1.61 11.02 -1.55
N PRO A 132 2.20 11.06 -0.33
CA PRO A 132 3.28 10.16 0.06
C PRO A 132 2.87 8.68 -0.06
N PRO A 133 3.70 7.79 -0.64
CA PRO A 133 3.38 6.37 -0.78
C PRO A 133 2.95 5.69 0.52
N LYS A 134 3.58 6.06 1.64
CA LYS A 134 3.25 5.57 2.98
C LYS A 134 1.79 5.77 3.40
N TYR A 135 1.09 6.76 2.84
CA TYR A 135 -0.32 6.98 3.16
C TYR A 135 -1.23 5.88 2.57
N TYR A 136 -0.78 5.15 1.54
CA TYR A 136 -1.53 4.01 1.00
C TYR A 136 -1.54 2.84 2.00
N GLU A 137 -0.41 2.57 2.68
CA GLU A 137 -0.33 1.59 3.78
C GLU A 137 -1.26 1.96 4.92
N PHE A 138 -1.27 3.23 5.34
CA PHE A 138 -2.15 3.73 6.41
C PHE A 138 -3.63 3.58 6.05
N VAL A 139 -4.02 3.89 4.81
CA VAL A 139 -5.39 3.68 4.31
C VAL A 139 -5.75 2.20 4.31
N GLY A 140 -4.85 1.32 3.84
CA GLY A 140 -5.07 -0.13 3.84
C GLY A 140 -5.21 -0.70 5.26
N ALA A 141 -4.34 -0.27 6.19
CA ALA A 141 -4.38 -0.67 7.59
C ALA A 141 -5.68 -0.21 8.27
N GLU A 142 -6.11 1.04 8.07
CA GLU A 142 -7.35 1.54 8.66
C GLU A 142 -8.61 0.98 8.00
N PHE A 143 -8.55 0.56 6.74
CA PHE A 143 -9.61 -0.22 6.11
C PHE A 143 -9.79 -1.58 6.80
N ILE A 144 -8.69 -2.32 6.99
CA ILE A 144 -8.69 -3.62 7.69
C ILE A 144 -9.19 -3.44 9.14
N GLN A 145 -8.72 -2.40 9.84
CA GLN A 145 -9.12 -2.12 11.22
C GLN A 145 -10.59 -1.68 11.35
N ALA A 146 -11.14 -0.97 10.35
CA ALA A 146 -12.58 -0.66 10.28
C ALA A 146 -13.44 -1.92 10.08
N MET A 147 -12.84 -3.04 9.65
CA MET A 147 -13.51 -4.30 9.37
C MET A 147 -13.26 -5.41 10.41
N LYS A 148 -12.35 -5.18 11.36
CA LYS A 148 -11.86 -6.17 12.34
C LYS A 148 -12.94 -6.87 13.19
N GLU A 149 -14.03 -6.19 13.53
CA GLU A 149 -15.13 -6.79 14.30
C GLU A 149 -16.10 -7.62 13.45
N ARG A 150 -15.92 -7.61 12.13
CA ARG A 150 -16.82 -8.25 11.15
C ARG A 150 -16.18 -9.42 10.43
N TRP A 151 -14.86 -9.37 10.28
CA TRP A 151 -14.09 -10.37 9.56
C TRP A 151 -13.42 -11.38 10.48
N THR A 152 -13.23 -12.60 9.96
CA THR A 152 -12.39 -13.62 10.59
C THR A 152 -10.91 -13.26 10.41
N SER A 153 -10.03 -13.89 11.18
CA SER A 153 -8.58 -13.72 11.00
C SER A 153 -8.09 -14.13 9.60
N GLU A 154 -8.70 -15.16 8.98
CA GLU A 154 -8.39 -15.55 7.59
C GLU A 154 -8.75 -14.43 6.60
N GLN A 155 -9.90 -13.78 6.79
CA GLN A 155 -10.29 -12.61 5.99
C GLN A 155 -9.34 -11.43 6.25
N GLU A 156 -9.03 -11.12 7.51
CA GLU A 156 -8.07 -10.06 7.90
C GLU A 156 -6.70 -10.27 7.21
N ASP A 157 -6.16 -11.49 7.25
CA ASP A 157 -4.86 -11.82 6.68
C ASP A 157 -4.87 -11.83 5.14
N ALA A 158 -5.95 -12.29 4.50
CA ALA A 158 -6.12 -12.19 3.06
C ALA A 158 -6.12 -10.72 2.58
N TRP A 159 -6.77 -9.82 3.33
CA TRP A 159 -6.76 -8.39 3.03
C TRP A 159 -5.39 -7.75 3.27
N LYS A 160 -4.60 -8.17 4.27
CA LYS A 160 -3.20 -7.71 4.43
C LYS A 160 -2.36 -8.05 3.20
N VAL A 161 -2.43 -9.29 2.71
CA VAL A 161 -1.70 -9.70 1.49
C VAL A 161 -2.18 -8.93 0.26
N THR A 162 -3.47 -8.60 0.20
CA THR A 162 -4.04 -7.78 -0.88
C THR A 162 -3.56 -6.32 -0.83
N VAL A 163 -3.47 -5.72 0.36
CA VAL A 163 -2.89 -4.36 0.52
C VAL A 163 -1.43 -4.35 0.10
N ILE A 164 -0.62 -5.32 0.56
CA ILE A 164 0.79 -5.51 0.18
C ILE A 164 0.94 -5.63 -1.36
N TYR A 165 0.07 -6.41 -2.01
CA TYR A 165 0.01 -6.51 -3.48
C TYR A 165 -0.29 -5.16 -4.14
N GLU A 166 -1.30 -4.44 -3.66
CA GLU A 166 -1.73 -3.17 -4.27
C GLU A 166 -0.77 -1.99 -4.01
N THR A 167 -0.03 -1.98 -2.90
CA THR A 167 0.98 -0.94 -2.61
C THR A 167 2.35 -1.26 -3.21
N GLY A 168 2.62 -2.52 -3.54
CA GLY A 168 3.91 -2.98 -4.07
C GLY A 168 5.03 -3.01 -3.02
N ASP A 169 4.68 -2.95 -1.74
CA ASP A 169 5.64 -2.94 -0.62
C ASP A 169 5.62 -4.29 0.09
N SER A 170 6.72 -5.03 0.00
CA SER A 170 6.91 -6.26 0.76
C SER A 170 7.07 -5.93 2.24
N ALA A 171 6.14 -6.37 3.08
CA ALA A 171 6.17 -6.12 4.52
C ALA A 171 7.54 -6.51 5.14
N PRO A 172 8.04 -5.73 6.12
CA PRO A 172 9.38 -5.86 6.69
C PRO A 172 9.60 -7.10 7.55
#